data_AF-A0A1C4V135-F1
#
_entry.id   AF-A0A1C4V135-F1
#
_cell.length_a   1.000
_cell.length_b   1.000
_cell.length_c   1.000
_cell.angle_alpha   90.00
_cell.angle_beta   90.00
_cell.angle_gamma   90.00
#
_symmetry.space_group_name_H-M   'P 1'
#
loop_
_entity.id
_entity.type
_entity.pdbx_description
1 polymer ?
#
loop_
_entity_poly.entity_id
_entity_poly.type
_entity_poly.pdbx_seq_one_letter_code
_entity_poly.pdbx_strand_id
1 'polypeptide(L)'
;MRAVWLREFGEPEMLVPGTAPDPAPGPGQVLVDAAHANITFVETMFRASGFGPFGAEPPVIGQRFPLERAADAHAAIEARETVGKTLLDVR
;
A
#
# COMPACT_ATOMS: atom_id res chain seq x y z
N MET A 1 10.17 -6.99 12.77
CA MET A 1 10.19 -7.53 11.40
C MET A 1 11.09 -6.70 10.49
N ARG A 2 11.57 -7.27 9.38
CA ARG A 2 12.25 -6.50 8.31
C ARG A 2 11.23 -5.74 7.48
N ALA A 3 11.58 -4.54 7.04
CA ALA A 3 10.75 -3.70 6.19
C ALA A 3 11.61 -2.90 5.19
N VAL A 4 10.97 -2.34 4.17
CA VAL A 4 11.56 -1.34 3.28
C VAL A 4 10.76 -0.05 3.45
N TRP A 5 11.44 1.04 3.79
CA TRP A 5 10.83 2.33 4.05
C TRP A 5 10.99 3.25 2.84
N LEU A 6 9.90 3.79 2.34
CA LEU A 6 9.96 4.94 1.45
C LEU A 6 10.20 6.18 2.31
N ARG A 7 11.41 6.76 2.25
CA ARG A 7 11.80 7.91 3.08
C ARG A 7 11.28 9.23 2.51
N GLU A 8 11.37 9.38 1.19
CA GLU A 8 10.94 10.53 0.40
C GLU A 8 10.52 10.04 -0.99
N PHE A 9 9.78 10.84 -1.76
CA PHE A 9 9.56 10.55 -3.18
C PHE A 9 10.81 10.91 -3.99
N GLY A 10 11.11 10.11 -5.01
CA GLY A 10 12.26 10.33 -5.88
C GLY A 10 12.88 9.04 -6.39
N GLU A 11 14.19 9.04 -6.52
CA GLU A 11 14.95 7.92 -7.07
C GLU A 11 14.77 6.62 -6.26
N PRO A 12 15.02 5.44 -6.85
CA PRO A 12 14.86 4.15 -6.19
C PRO A 12 15.57 4.03 -4.83
N GLU A 13 16.67 4.76 -4.62
CA GLU A 13 17.46 4.81 -3.39
C GLU A 13 16.67 5.31 -2.17
N MET A 14 15.53 5.97 -2.38
CA MET A 14 14.63 6.38 -1.29
C MET A 14 13.91 5.19 -0.62
N LEU A 15 13.96 3.99 -1.22
CA LEU A 15 13.49 2.74 -0.64
C LEU A 15 14.61 2.13 0.23
N VAL A 16 14.58 2.44 1.53
CA VAL A 16 15.66 2.07 2.46
C VAL A 16 15.27 0.83 3.28
N PRO A 17 16.02 -0.27 3.21
CA PRO A 17 15.82 -1.42 4.08
C PRO A 17 16.01 -1.06 5.55
N GLY A 18 15.16 -1.58 6.42
CA GLY A 18 15.25 -1.37 7.86
C GLY A 18 14.41 -2.34 8.66
N THR A 19 14.08 -1.94 9.89
CA THR A 19 13.28 -2.74 10.82
C THR A 19 12.02 -2.00 11.24
N ALA A 20 10.99 -2.74 11.59
CA ALA A 20 9.78 -2.28 12.25
C ALA A 20 9.46 -3.21 13.44
N PRO A 21 8.66 -2.78 14.43
CA PRO A 21 8.11 -3.69 15.45
C PRO A 21 7.39 -4.87 14.80
N ASP A 22 7.39 -6.04 15.45
CA ASP A 22 6.59 -7.16 14.97
C ASP A 22 5.09 -6.82 15.12
N PRO A 23 4.30 -6.93 14.05
CA PRO A 23 2.88 -6.61 14.10
C PRO A 23 2.14 -7.68 14.93
N ALA A 24 1.28 -7.21 15.85
CA ALA A 24 0.35 -8.07 16.57
C ALA A 24 -1.03 -8.01 15.89
N PRO A 25 -1.61 -9.15 15.46
CA PRO A 25 -2.96 -9.13 14.89
C PRO A 25 -4.00 -8.80 15.96
N GLY A 26 -4.94 -7.91 15.64
CA GLY A 26 -6.12 -7.68 16.46
C GLY A 26 -7.22 -8.75 16.24
N PRO A 27 -8.38 -8.61 16.89
CA PRO A 27 -9.51 -9.52 16.68
C PRO A 27 -9.89 -9.64 15.20
N GLY A 28 -10.01 -10.88 14.69
CA GLY A 28 -10.33 -11.17 13.29
C GLY A 28 -9.24 -10.81 12.27
N GLN A 29 -8.02 -10.48 12.70
CA GLN A 29 -6.86 -10.36 11.83
C GLN A 29 -5.97 -11.60 11.95
N VAL A 30 -5.24 -11.91 10.88
CA VAL A 30 -4.19 -12.91 10.88
C VAL A 30 -2.86 -12.23 10.56
N LEU A 31 -1.78 -12.74 11.15
CA LEU A 31 -0.43 -12.36 10.78
C LEU A 31 0.06 -13.29 9.67
N VAL A 32 0.53 -12.71 8.56
CA VAL A 32 1.08 -13.46 7.42
C VAL A 32 2.59 -13.25 7.38
N ASP A 33 3.35 -14.35 7.41
CA ASP A 33 4.79 -14.33 7.14
C ASP A 33 5.03 -14.28 5.62
N ALA A 34 5.39 -13.11 5.11
CA ALA A 34 5.50 -12.86 3.67
C ALA A 34 6.84 -13.39 3.12
N ALA A 35 6.79 -14.53 2.42
CA ALA A 35 7.97 -15.07 1.72
C ALA A 35 8.36 -14.23 0.49
N HIS A 36 7.39 -13.61 -0.19
CA HIS A 36 7.58 -12.81 -1.40
C HIS A 36 6.62 -11.62 -1.43
N ALA A 37 7.05 -10.50 -2.01
CA ALA A 37 6.22 -9.34 -2.28
C ALA A 37 6.23 -9.05 -3.79
N ASN A 38 5.06 -8.78 -4.36
CA ASN A 38 4.93 -8.38 -5.75
C ASN A 38 5.41 -6.93 -5.95
N ILE A 39 5.95 -6.63 -7.13
CA ILE A 39 6.29 -5.28 -7.57
C ILE A 39 5.66 -5.08 -8.95
N THR A 40 5.01 -3.94 -9.13
CA THR A 40 4.33 -3.50 -10.34
C THR A 40 4.89 -2.16 -10.82
N PHE A 41 4.69 -1.84 -12.10
CA PHE A 41 5.21 -0.60 -12.68
C PHE A 41 4.60 0.66 -12.05
N VAL A 42 3.32 0.63 -11.65
CA VAL A 42 2.66 1.80 -11.02
C VAL A 42 3.34 2.22 -9.71
N GLU A 43 3.93 1.28 -8.98
CA GLU A 43 4.68 1.58 -7.76
C GLU A 43 5.95 2.38 -8.05
N THR A 44 6.58 2.15 -9.21
CA THR A 44 7.75 2.94 -9.63
C THR A 44 7.37 4.38 -9.97
N MET A 45 6.21 4.58 -10.61
CA MET A 45 5.70 5.91 -10.95
C MET A 45 5.37 6.71 -9.67
N PHE A 46 4.63 6.09 -8.74
CA PHE A 46 4.27 6.74 -7.48
C PHE A 46 5.50 7.03 -6.61
N ARG A 47 6.43 6.09 -6.49
CA ARG A 47 7.68 6.26 -5.74
C ARG A 47 8.56 7.37 -6.33
N ALA A 48 8.61 7.49 -7.66
CA ALA A 48 9.44 8.49 -8.37
C ALA A 48 8.98 9.93 -8.16
N SER A 49 7.67 10.18 -8.13
CA SER A 49 7.16 11.55 -8.21
C SER A 49 6.23 11.94 -7.08
N GLY A 50 5.72 10.98 -6.29
CA GLY A 50 4.56 11.20 -5.43
C GLY A 50 3.28 11.57 -6.19
N PHE A 51 3.34 11.64 -7.53
CA PHE A 51 2.24 11.98 -8.42
C PHE A 51 1.58 10.70 -8.95
N GLY A 52 0.47 10.33 -8.30
CA GLY A 52 -0.74 9.90 -9.01
C GLY A 52 -1.65 11.13 -9.24
N PRO A 53 -2.93 10.97 -9.64
CA PRO A 53 -3.88 12.11 -9.76
C PRO A 53 -4.08 12.94 -8.47
N PHE A 54 -3.46 12.56 -7.35
CA PHE A 54 -3.55 13.21 -6.05
C PHE A 54 -2.19 13.16 -5.33
N GLY A 55 -1.86 14.20 -4.56
CA GLY A 55 -0.70 14.21 -3.67
C GLY A 55 -0.98 13.43 -2.38
N ALA A 56 0.03 12.76 -1.83
CA ALA A 56 -0.11 12.01 -0.58
C ALA A 56 1.20 11.98 0.23
N GLU A 57 1.10 11.94 1.55
CA GLU A 57 2.24 11.76 2.45
C GLU A 57 2.37 10.29 2.88
N PRO A 58 3.55 9.65 2.73
CA PRO A 58 3.76 8.28 3.18
C PRO A 58 3.56 8.08 4.70
N PRO A 59 2.99 6.95 5.15
CA PRO A 59 2.46 5.82 4.39
C PRO A 59 1.00 6.01 3.92
N VAL A 60 0.68 5.60 2.68
CA VAL A 60 -0.60 5.91 2.03
C VAL A 60 -1.50 4.68 1.88
N ILE A 61 -2.49 4.55 2.77
CA ILE A 61 -3.69 3.72 2.55
C ILE A 61 -4.81 4.71 2.19
N GLY A 62 -5.16 4.83 0.91
CA GLY A 62 -6.14 5.83 0.50
C GLY A 62 -7.58 5.42 0.75
N GLN A 63 -7.88 4.12 0.76
CA GLN A 63 -9.24 3.63 0.95
C GLN A 63 -9.30 2.17 1.40
N ARG A 64 -10.42 1.83 2.03
CA ARG A 64 -10.76 0.48 2.48
C ARG A 64 -12.19 0.16 2.08
N PHE A 65 -12.43 -1.08 1.68
CA PHE A 65 -13.76 -1.60 1.42
C PHE A 65 -13.94 -2.92 2.19
N PRO A 66 -15.16 -3.25 2.65
CA PRO A 66 -15.46 -4.62 3.06
C PRO A 66 -15.19 -5.61 1.92
N LEU A 67 -14.81 -6.85 2.25
CA LEU A 67 -14.49 -7.88 1.25
C LEU A 67 -15.65 -8.10 0.27
N GLU A 68 -16.88 -8.10 0.76
CA GLU A 68 -18.10 -8.25 -0.04
C GLU A 68 -18.34 -7.10 -1.03
N ARG A 69 -17.63 -5.97 -0.86
CA ARG A 69 -17.67 -4.79 -1.74
C ARG A 69 -16.44 -4.71 -2.66
N ALA A 70 -15.79 -5.83 -2.95
CA ALA A 70 -14.64 -5.88 -3.86
C ALA A 70 -14.93 -5.26 -5.25
N ALA A 71 -16.17 -5.39 -5.75
CA ALA A 71 -16.56 -4.78 -7.03
C ALA A 71 -16.45 -3.24 -6.99
N ASP A 72 -16.87 -2.59 -5.90
CA ASP A 72 -16.75 -1.14 -5.75
C ASP A 72 -15.30 -0.70 -5.59
N ALA A 73 -14.48 -1.50 -4.90
CA ALA A 73 -13.04 -1.26 -4.83
C ALA A 73 -12.41 -1.25 -6.23
N HIS A 74 -12.79 -2.22 -7.08
CA HIS A 74 -12.34 -2.28 -8.46
C HIS A 74 -12.88 -1.10 -9.29
N ALA A 75 -14.15 -0.73 -9.13
CA ALA A 75 -14.74 0.41 -9.82
C ALA A 75 -14.04 1.74 -9.44
N ALA A 76 -13.72 1.94 -8.16
CA ALA A 76 -12.98 3.11 -7.68
C ALA A 76 -11.54 3.17 -8.21
N ILE A 77 -10.90 2.01 -8.39
CA ILE A 77 -9.59 1.90 -9.04
C ILE A 77 -9.71 2.25 -10.54
N GLU A 78 -10.70 1.70 -11.24
CA GLU A 78 -10.95 1.96 -12.66
C GLU A 78 -11.28 3.44 -12.94
N ALA A 79 -12.07 4.06 -12.06
CA ALA A 79 -12.40 5.49 -12.09
C ALA A 79 -11.22 6.41 -11.73
N ARG A 80 -10.08 5.85 -11.31
CA ARG A 80 -8.88 6.58 -10.86
C ARG A 80 -9.11 7.47 -9.63
N GLU A 81 -10.01 7.07 -8.73
CA GLU A 81 -10.29 7.75 -7.46
C GLU A 81 -9.34 7.30 -6.33
N THR A 82 -8.46 6.34 -6.62
CA THR A 82 -7.56 5.75 -5.62
C THR A 82 -6.29 6.58 -5.41
N VAL A 83 -5.95 6.82 -4.14
CA VAL A 83 -4.62 7.32 -3.72
C VAL A 83 -3.89 6.20 -2.97
N GLY A 84 -2.68 5.85 -3.36
CA GLY A 84 -1.92 4.79 -2.68
C GLY A 84 -2.59 3.40 -2.77
N LYS A 85 -2.66 2.66 -1.65
CA LYS A 85 -3.19 1.29 -1.61
C LYS A 85 -4.69 1.27 -1.25
N THR A 86 -5.48 0.53 -2.02
CA THR A 86 -6.84 0.09 -1.65
C THR A 86 -6.75 -1.23 -0.89
N LEU A 87 -7.42 -1.33 0.26
CA LEU A 87 -7.51 -2.58 1.03
C LEU A 87 -8.93 -3.14 1.01
N LEU A 88 -9.02 -4.48 1.03
CA LEU A 88 -10.26 -5.19 1.33
C LEU A 88 -10.21 -5.72 2.77
N ASP A 89 -11.21 -5.37 3.56
CA ASP A 89 -11.37 -5.84 4.94
C ASP A 89 -12.09 -7.20 4.92
N VAL A 90 -11.35 -8.27 5.24
CA VAL A 90 -11.79 -9.68 5.15
C VAL A 90 -12.74 -10.11 6.29
N ARG A 91 -13.32 -9.16 7.01
CA ARG A 91 -14.19 -9.47 8.17
C ARG A 91 -15.66 -9.45 7.78
#